data_AF-A0A8C4T0N4-F1
#
_entry.id   AF-A0A8C4T0N4-F1
#
_cell.length_a   1.000
_cell.length_b   1.000
_cell.length_c   1.000
_cell.angle_alpha   90.00
_cell.angle_beta   90.00
_cell.angle_gamma   90.00
#
_symmetry.space_group_name_H-M   'P 1'
#
loop_
_entity.id
_entity.type
_entity.pdbx_description
1 polymer ?
#
loop_
_entity_poly.entity_id
_entity_poly.type
_entity_poly.pdbx_seq_one_letter_code
_entity_poly.pdbx_strand_id
1 'polypeptide(L)'
;MAKNTLSSRFRKVDIDEYDENKFVDEQEEAAEQQGPDEAEVDNLIRQGDMLSAFHVALRNPPINTKNQAIKAFAVGGLGSIVRVLTARKTV
;
A
#
# COMPACT_ATOMS: atom_id res chain seq x y z
N MET A 1 -13.26 50.91 1.42
CA MET A 1 -12.18 50.23 2.18
C MET A 1 -12.79 49.06 2.93
N ALA A 2 -12.18 47.88 2.89
CA ALA A 2 -12.68 46.72 3.63
C ALA A 2 -12.54 46.96 5.15
N LYS A 3 -13.59 46.65 5.92
CA LYS A 3 -13.57 46.73 7.39
C LYS A 3 -12.64 45.62 7.90
N ASN A 4 -11.75 45.94 8.84
CA ASN A 4 -10.85 44.96 9.44
C ASN A 4 -11.66 43.93 10.25
N THR A 5 -11.82 42.73 9.69
CA THR A 5 -12.35 41.58 10.40
C THR A 5 -11.23 41.04 11.28
N LEU A 6 -11.27 41.34 12.58
CA LEU A 6 -10.26 40.90 13.58
C LEU A 6 -10.08 39.35 13.62
N SER A 7 -11.02 38.60 13.03
CA SER A 7 -11.00 37.14 12.94
C SER A 7 -10.45 36.68 11.60
N SER A 8 -9.38 35.90 11.61
CA SER A 8 -8.84 35.22 10.42
C SER A 8 -9.48 33.85 10.15
N ARG A 9 -10.55 33.49 10.88
CA ARG A 9 -11.18 32.15 10.82
C ARG A 9 -11.68 31.76 9.43
N PHE A 10 -12.05 32.73 8.60
CA PHE A 10 -12.43 32.52 7.20
C PHE A 10 -11.26 32.11 6.29
N ARG A 11 -10.00 32.38 6.68
CA ARG A 11 -8.80 31.99 5.92
C ARG A 11 -8.32 30.58 6.23
N LYS A 12 -8.92 29.93 7.24
CA LYS A 12 -8.63 28.54 7.59
C LYS A 12 -9.46 27.54 6.77
N VAL A 13 -10.42 28.04 5.99
CA VAL A 13 -11.23 27.21 5.11
C VAL A 13 -10.41 26.98 3.85
N ASP A 14 -10.10 25.71 3.59
CA ASP A 14 -9.47 25.28 2.35
C ASP A 14 -10.55 25.21 1.26
N ILE A 15 -10.60 26.22 0.40
CA ILE A 15 -11.60 26.33 -0.66
C ILE A 15 -11.21 25.43 -1.84
N ASP A 16 -9.91 25.16 -2.01
CA ASP A 16 -9.38 24.34 -3.10
C ASP A 16 -9.81 22.87 -2.96
N GLU A 17 -10.11 22.42 -1.74
CA GLU A 17 -10.65 21.08 -1.47
C GLU A 17 -12.01 20.83 -2.15
N TYR A 18 -12.78 21.90 -2.44
CA TYR A 18 -14.09 21.84 -3.08
C TYR A 18 -14.08 22.24 -4.56
N ASP A 19 -12.92 22.44 -5.18
CA ASP A 19 -12.83 22.73 -6.62
C ASP A 19 -13.29 21.52 -7.44
N GLU A 20 -14.30 21.70 -8.28
CA GLU A 20 -14.84 20.66 -9.18
C GLU A 20 -13.80 20.18 -10.20
N ASN A 21 -12.76 20.98 -10.47
CA ASN A 21 -11.66 20.61 -11.37
C ASN A 21 -10.49 19.92 -10.63
N LYS A 22 -10.59 19.69 -9.32
CA LYS A 22 -9.57 18.97 -8.56
C LYS A 22 -9.44 17.56 -9.10
N PHE A 23 -8.22 17.16 -9.45
CA PHE A 23 -7.94 15.80 -9.91
C PHE A 23 -8.24 14.80 -8.78
N VAL A 24 -9.08 13.81 -9.09
CA VAL A 24 -9.39 12.68 -8.21
C VAL A 24 -8.88 11.40 -8.86
N ASP A 25 -8.18 10.58 -8.09
CA ASP A 25 -7.74 9.28 -8.58
C ASP A 25 -8.96 8.38 -8.81
N GLU A 26 -9.08 7.78 -10.00
CA GLU A 26 -10.00 6.68 -10.26
C GLU A 26 -9.51 5.44 -9.51
N GLN A 27 -9.94 5.30 -8.26
CA GLN A 27 -9.63 4.13 -7.45
C GLN A 27 -10.72 3.09 -7.63
N GLU A 28 -10.47 2.15 -8.55
CA GLU A 28 -11.30 0.96 -8.73
C GLU A 28 -11.33 0.15 -7.41
N GLU A 29 -12.49 0.06 -6.76
CA GLU A 29 -12.70 -0.78 -5.58
C GLU A 29 -12.64 -2.26 -5.99
N ALA A 30 -11.44 -2.79 -6.19
CA ALA A 30 -11.29 -4.22 -6.36
C ALA A 30 -11.39 -4.92 -4.99
N ALA A 31 -12.04 -6.08 -5.02
CA ALA A 31 -12.28 -7.00 -3.92
C ALA A 31 -11.14 -7.05 -2.91
N GLU A 32 -11.47 -7.26 -1.63
CA GLU A 32 -10.52 -7.45 -0.52
C GLU A 32 -9.37 -8.40 -0.88
N GLN A 33 -8.31 -7.85 -1.49
CA GLN A 33 -7.13 -8.61 -1.85
C GLN A 33 -6.33 -8.80 -0.58
N GLN A 34 -6.39 -10.02 -0.03
CA GLN A 34 -5.71 -10.42 1.21
C GLN A 34 -4.17 -10.40 1.08
N GLY A 35 -3.64 -10.09 -0.10
CA GLY A 35 -2.21 -10.12 -0.40
C GLY A 35 -1.72 -11.52 -0.76
N PRO A 36 -0.40 -11.71 -0.90
CA PRO A 36 0.21 -13.02 -1.14
C PRO A 36 0.10 -13.93 0.09
N ASP A 37 -0.04 -15.24 -0.13
CA ASP A 37 -0.08 -16.25 0.94
C ASP A 37 1.29 -16.42 1.60
N GLU A 38 1.45 -15.90 2.82
CA GLU A 38 2.71 -16.01 3.56
C GLU A 38 3.06 -17.45 3.94
N ALA A 39 2.07 -18.31 4.19
CA ALA A 39 2.36 -19.69 4.58
C ALA A 39 2.97 -20.48 3.41
N GLU A 40 2.46 -20.25 2.20
CA GLU A 40 3.04 -20.82 0.99
C GLU A 40 4.45 -20.28 0.74
N VAL A 41 4.65 -18.96 0.86
CA VAL A 41 5.97 -18.34 0.68
C VAL A 41 6.98 -18.85 1.71
N ASP A 42 6.62 -18.94 2.98
CA ASP A 42 7.50 -19.45 4.04
C ASP A 42 7.88 -20.91 3.83
N ASN A 43 6.94 -21.74 3.36
CA ASN A 43 7.22 -23.13 3.02
C ASN A 43 8.23 -23.25 1.86
N LEU A 44 8.09 -22.42 0.82
CA LEU A 44 9.00 -22.41 -0.33
C LEU A 44 10.39 -21.88 0.03
N ILE A 45 10.48 -20.85 0.88
CA ILE A 45 11.76 -20.37 1.41
C ILE A 45 12.46 -21.48 2.21
N ARG A 46 11.74 -22.20 3.08
CA ARG A 46 12.30 -23.32 3.86
C ARG A 46 12.75 -24.49 2.99
N GLN A 47 12.08 -24.73 1.87
CA GLN A 47 12.45 -25.76 0.88
C GLN A 47 13.65 -25.36 0.01
N GLY A 48 14.06 -24.08 0.04
CA GLY A 48 15.13 -23.54 -0.79
C GLY A 48 14.71 -23.18 -2.21
N ASP A 49 13.42 -23.34 -2.56
CA ASP A 49 12.89 -22.96 -3.87
C ASP A 49 12.50 -21.47 -3.90
N MET A 50 13.54 -20.67 -4.08
CA MET A 50 13.45 -19.22 -4.04
C MET A 50 12.77 -18.61 -5.28
N LEU A 51 12.75 -19.31 -6.42
CA LEU A 51 12.08 -18.82 -7.62
C LEU A 51 10.57 -18.99 -7.51
N SER A 52 10.11 -20.14 -6.99
CA SER A 52 8.70 -20.36 -6.71
C SER A 52 8.20 -19.42 -5.61
N ALA A 53 8.98 -19.23 -4.52
CA ALA A 53 8.64 -18.29 -3.45
C ALA A 53 8.44 -16.87 -3.98
N PHE A 54 9.30 -16.42 -4.89
CA PHE A 54 9.19 -15.12 -5.55
C PHE A 54 7.96 -15.01 -6.44
N HIS A 55 7.66 -16.07 -7.20
CA HIS A 55 6.49 -16.07 -8.07
C HIS A 55 5.19 -16.01 -7.25
N VAL A 56 5.10 -16.73 -6.13
CA VAL A 56 3.94 -16.68 -5.22
C VAL A 56 3.79 -15.31 -4.56
N ALA A 57 4.88 -14.72 -4.08
CA ALA A 57 4.87 -13.39 -3.46
C ALA A 57 4.36 -12.29 -4.41
N LEU A 58 4.53 -12.45 -5.72
CA LEU A 58 4.09 -11.49 -6.73
C LEU A 58 2.75 -11.82 -7.41
N ARG A 59 2.13 -12.97 -7.13
CA ARG A 59 0.88 -13.37 -7.80
C ARG A 59 -0.32 -12.50 -7.44
N ASN A 60 -0.38 -11.99 -6.21
CA ASN A 60 -1.53 -11.22 -5.74
C ASN A 60 -1.13 -10.03 -4.85
N PRO A 61 -0.49 -9.00 -5.44
CA PRO A 61 -0.09 -7.81 -4.68
C PRO A 61 -1.35 -7.02 -4.24
N PRO A 62 -1.41 -6.52 -2.99
CA PRO A 62 -2.56 -5.79 -2.48
C PRO A 62 -2.58 -4.33 -3.01
N ILE A 63 -2.77 -4.16 -4.32
CA ILE A 63 -2.69 -2.86 -5.01
C ILE A 63 -3.94 -2.03 -4.71
N ASN A 64 -5.10 -2.69 -4.77
CA ASN A 64 -6.41 -2.03 -4.75
C ASN A 64 -7.04 -1.93 -3.35
N THR A 65 -6.36 -2.43 -2.31
CA THR A 65 -6.86 -2.28 -0.93
C THR A 65 -6.60 -0.88 -0.38
N LYS A 66 -7.60 -0.31 0.30
CA LYS A 66 -7.45 0.91 1.11
C LYS A 66 -6.78 0.63 2.47
N ASN A 67 -6.69 -0.65 2.86
CA ASN A 67 -6.11 -1.04 4.13
C ASN A 67 -4.56 -0.99 4.08
N GLN A 68 -4.00 0.07 4.65
CA GLN A 68 -2.55 0.27 4.72
C GLN A 68 -1.84 -0.86 5.47
N ALA A 69 -2.49 -1.51 6.43
CA ALA A 69 -1.89 -2.64 7.15
C ALA A 69 -1.65 -3.84 6.23
N ILE A 70 -2.55 -4.13 5.29
CA ILE A 70 -2.38 -5.22 4.30
C ILE A 70 -1.23 -4.90 3.35
N LYS A 71 -1.13 -3.64 2.89
CA LYS A 71 -0.01 -3.16 2.05
C LYS A 71 1.34 -3.29 2.77
N ALA A 72 1.38 -2.85 4.03
CA ALA A 72 2.58 -2.96 4.87
C ALA A 72 2.92 -4.41 5.21
N PHE A 73 1.93 -5.28 5.38
CA PHE A 73 2.15 -6.70 5.66
C PHE A 73 2.73 -7.43 4.45
N ALA A 74 2.28 -7.14 3.22
CA ALA A 74 2.84 -7.76 2.02
C ALA A 74 4.27 -7.27 1.67
N VAL A 75 4.54 -5.97 1.88
CA VAL A 75 5.79 -5.30 1.40
C VAL A 75 6.82 -5.04 2.50
N GLY A 76 6.43 -5.00 3.77
CA GLY A 76 7.29 -4.54 4.86
C GLY A 76 8.40 -5.52 5.24
N GLY A 77 9.21 -5.16 6.25
CA GLY A 77 10.36 -5.98 6.68
C GLY A 77 10.01 -7.37 7.23
N LEU A 78 8.74 -7.61 7.58
CA LEU A 78 8.17 -8.92 7.89
C LEU A 78 7.37 -9.50 6.73
N GLY A 79 7.17 -8.79 5.62
CA GLY A 79 6.36 -9.27 4.50
C GLY A 79 7.07 -10.30 3.64
N SER A 80 6.28 -11.22 3.10
CA SER A 80 6.72 -12.27 2.17
C SER A 80 7.64 -11.77 1.05
N ILE A 81 7.36 -10.60 0.44
CA ILE A 81 8.16 -10.06 -0.67
C ILE A 81 9.60 -9.74 -0.22
N VAL A 82 9.77 -9.03 0.90
CA VAL A 82 11.10 -8.66 1.41
C VAL A 82 11.82 -9.89 1.96
N ARG A 83 11.12 -10.84 2.60
CA ARG A 83 11.73 -12.12 3.03
C ARG A 83 12.33 -12.89 1.87
N VAL A 84 11.59 -13.04 0.76
CA VAL A 84 12.09 -13.68 -0.46
C VAL A 84 13.31 -12.95 -1.02
N LEU A 85 13.27 -11.61 -1.09
CA LEU A 85 14.39 -10.84 -1.63
C LEU A 85 15.64 -10.90 -0.72
N THR A 86 15.46 -10.98 0.60
CA THR A 86 16.57 -10.99 1.57
C THR A 86 17.19 -12.36 1.77
N ALA A 87 16.42 -13.46 1.70
CA ALA A 87 16.97 -14.81 1.80
C ALA A 87 17.85 -15.21 0.60
N ARG A 88 17.89 -14.43 -0.50
CA ARG A 88 18.82 -14.63 -1.63
C ARG A 88 20.29 -14.36 -1.30
N LYS A 89 20.61 -13.80 -0.13
CA LYS A 89 21.98 -13.42 0.25
C LYS A 89 22.67 -14.39 1.22
N THR A 90 22.08 -15.55 1.51
CA THR A 90 22.63 -16.50 2.50
C THR A 90 23.25 -17.75 1.88
N VAL A 91 24.02 -17.56 0.80
CA VAL A 91 25.01 -18.53 0.30
C VAL A 91 26.31 -17.79 0.03
#